data_AF-A0A2Z4HIF0-F1
#
_entry.id   AF-A0A2Z4HIF0-F1
#
_cell.length_a   1.000
_cell.length_b   1.000
_cell.length_c   1.000
_cell.angle_alpha   90.00
_cell.angle_beta   90.00
_cell.angle_gamma   90.00
#
_symmetry.space_group_name_H-M   'P 1'
#
loop_
_entity.id
_entity.type
_entity.pdbx_description
1 polymer ?
#
loop_
_entity_poly.entity_id
_entity_poly.type
_entity_poly.pdbx_seq_one_letter_code
_entity_poly.pdbx_strand_id
1 'polypeptide(L)'
;TIGAGVYILVGTVAREQTGPALSISFLIAGIAAALSAFCYAELASRCPSAGSAYHYAYICIGEGAAWLVGWALILEYTIGGSAIARGLTPNLALFFGGEEKLPSYLARHAIPGIGIVIDPCAAVLVLAVTVLLCMGIKESSLAQTIVTTINICGMLFIITAGGYLAFKTGWVGYDLPSGYFPFGV
;
A
#
# COMPACT_ATOMS: atom_id res chain seq x y z
N THR A 1 5.87 3.96 -3.39
CA THR A 1 4.83 4.67 -2.61
C THR A 1 4.80 4.08 -1.22
N ILE A 2 4.66 4.91 -0.17
CA ILE A 2 4.48 4.42 1.20
C ILE A 2 2.97 4.23 1.39
N GLY A 3 2.51 3.02 1.71
CA GLY A 3 1.09 2.71 1.80
C GLY A 3 0.79 1.66 2.86
N ALA A 4 -0.50 1.38 3.07
CA ALA A 4 -1.01 0.44 4.08
C ALA A 4 -0.33 -0.96 4.02
N GLY A 5 0.16 -1.37 2.85
CA GLY A 5 0.89 -2.64 2.67
C GLY A 5 2.16 -2.74 3.54
N VAL A 6 2.88 -1.64 3.76
CA VAL A 6 4.09 -1.64 4.59
C VAL A 6 3.75 -1.82 6.08
N TYR A 7 2.62 -1.27 6.53
CA TYR A 7 2.25 -1.29 7.94
C TYR A 7 1.49 -2.55 8.35
N ILE A 8 0.65 -3.08 7.47
CA ILE A 8 -0.23 -4.21 7.79
C ILE A 8 0.34 -5.50 7.22
N LEU A 9 0.64 -5.52 5.92
CA LEU A 9 1.03 -6.75 5.22
C LEU A 9 2.39 -7.27 5.68
N VAL A 10 3.36 -6.37 5.92
CA VAL A 10 4.70 -6.75 6.39
C VAL A 10 4.63 -7.47 7.73
N GLY A 11 3.80 -6.99 8.66
CA GLY A 11 3.63 -7.62 9.97
C GLY A 11 3.00 -9.01 9.86
N THR A 12 1.94 -9.15 9.06
CA THR A 12 1.26 -10.43 8.85
C THR A 12 2.17 -11.44 8.14
N VAL A 13 2.85 -11.04 7.07
CA VAL A 13 3.76 -11.92 6.30
C VAL A 13 5.00 -12.30 7.13
N ALA A 14 5.54 -11.36 7.92
CA ALA A 14 6.63 -11.65 8.85
C ALA A 14 6.24 -12.72 9.86
N ARG A 15 5.02 -12.64 10.40
CA ARG A 15 4.51 -13.55 11.42
C ARG A 15 4.12 -14.91 10.86
N GLU A 16 3.50 -14.96 9.69
CA GLU A 16 2.83 -16.17 9.20
C GLU A 16 3.60 -16.94 8.13
N GLN A 17 4.49 -16.30 7.35
CA GLN A 17 5.05 -16.94 6.15
C GLN A 17 6.57 -16.92 6.01
N THR A 18 7.28 -15.90 6.50
CA THR A 18 8.70 -15.73 6.12
C THR A 18 9.66 -15.63 7.32
N GLY A 19 9.20 -15.19 8.49
CA GLY A 19 10.09 -14.99 9.64
C GLY A 19 11.24 -14.01 9.33
N PRO A 20 12.47 -14.23 9.84
CA PRO A 20 13.58 -13.29 9.66
C PRO A 20 14.09 -13.18 8.21
N ALA A 21 13.79 -14.16 7.35
CA ALA A 21 14.13 -14.15 5.92
C ALA A 21 13.39 -13.06 5.11
N LEU A 22 12.38 -12.41 5.70
CA LEU A 22 11.65 -11.31 5.07
C LEU A 22 12.57 -10.19 4.59
N SER A 23 13.68 -9.94 5.29
CA SER A 23 14.69 -8.94 4.92
C SER A 23 15.33 -9.24 3.56
N ILE A 24 15.61 -10.52 3.25
CA ILE A 24 16.20 -10.92 1.97
C ILE A 24 15.18 -10.77 0.84
N SER A 25 13.92 -11.16 1.06
CA SER A 25 12.85 -10.98 0.08
C SER A 25 12.64 -9.49 -0.26
N PHE A 26 12.65 -8.62 0.75
CA PHE A 26 12.59 -7.16 0.54
C PHE A 26 13.81 -6.60 -0.17
N LEU A 27 15.01 -7.14 0.09
CA LEU A 27 16.23 -6.72 -0.60
C LEU A 27 16.15 -7.04 -2.10
N ILE A 28 15.75 -8.26 -2.46
CA ILE A 28 15.62 -8.69 -3.87
C ILE A 28 14.54 -7.87 -4.57
N ALA A 29 13.37 -7.71 -3.95
CA ALA A 29 12.28 -6.88 -4.47
C ALA A 29 12.72 -5.41 -4.64
N GLY A 30 13.51 -4.89 -3.70
CA GLY A 30 14.07 -3.54 -3.74
C GLY A 30 15.03 -3.34 -4.90
N ILE A 31 15.90 -4.30 -5.19
CA ILE A 31 16.82 -4.25 -6.34
C ILE A 31 16.03 -4.26 -7.65
N ALA A 32 15.03 -5.14 -7.80
CA ALA A 32 14.17 -5.19 -8.98
C ALA A 32 13.39 -3.87 -9.19
N ALA A 33 12.88 -3.29 -8.10
CA ALA A 33 12.21 -1.99 -8.14
C ALA A 33 13.18 -0.84 -8.49
N ALA A 34 14.41 -0.87 -7.98
CA ALA A 34 15.43 0.14 -8.28
C ALA A 34 15.84 0.10 -9.76
N LEU A 35 16.07 -1.09 -10.33
CA LEU A 35 16.35 -1.25 -11.76
C LEU A 35 15.19 -0.71 -12.62
N SER A 36 13.95 -1.04 -12.25
CA SER A 36 12.76 -0.50 -12.92
C SER A 36 12.69 1.02 -12.82
N ALA A 37 12.99 1.59 -11.65
CA ALA A 37 13.03 3.04 -11.44
C ALA A 37 14.11 3.73 -12.28
N PHE A 38 15.28 3.11 -12.47
CA PHE A 38 16.30 3.62 -13.38
C PHE A 38 15.82 3.65 -14.84
N CYS A 39 15.12 2.59 -15.30
CA CYS A 39 14.52 2.58 -16.63
C CYS A 39 13.48 3.71 -16.81
N TYR A 40 12.62 3.93 -15.80
CA TYR A 40 11.67 5.04 -15.80
C TYR A 40 12.36 6.41 -15.75
N ALA A 41 13.46 6.55 -15.01
CA ALA A 41 14.23 7.79 -14.93
C ALA A 41 14.89 8.14 -16.27
N GLU A 42 15.47 7.15 -16.95
CA GLU A 42 16.02 7.32 -18.31
C GLU A 42 14.91 7.80 -19.26
N LEU A 43 13.75 7.16 -19.21
CA LEU A 43 12.65 7.47 -20.10
C LEU A 43 12.03 8.85 -19.84
N ALA A 44 11.89 9.22 -18.57
CA ALA A 44 11.45 10.56 -18.15
C ALA A 44 12.46 11.65 -18.56
N SER A 45 13.76 11.35 -18.53
CA SER A 45 14.79 12.29 -18.99
C SER A 45 14.77 12.52 -20.50
N ARG A 46 14.41 11.49 -21.28
CA ARG A 46 14.30 11.57 -22.74
C ARG A 46 12.99 12.18 -23.22
N CYS A 47 11.92 12.08 -22.44
CA CYS A 47 10.61 12.60 -22.78
C CYS A 47 10.08 13.49 -21.63
N PRO A 48 10.46 14.78 -21.60
CA PRO A 48 10.04 15.74 -20.57
C PRO A 48 8.59 16.20 -20.81
N SER A 49 7.66 15.25 -20.84
CA SER A 49 6.24 15.46 -21.01
C SER A 49 5.52 15.00 -19.75
N ALA A 50 4.44 15.69 -19.37
CA ALA A 50 3.59 15.29 -18.26
C ALA A 50 2.80 14.03 -18.65
N GLY A 51 3.44 12.85 -18.55
CA GLY A 51 2.89 11.56 -18.91
C GLY A 51 3.32 10.46 -17.95
N SER A 52 2.38 9.58 -17.61
CA SER A 52 2.66 8.34 -16.86
C SER A 52 3.09 7.21 -17.83
N ALA A 53 3.18 5.98 -17.34
CA ALA A 53 3.63 4.80 -18.09
C ALA A 53 2.91 4.57 -19.44
N TYR A 54 1.64 5.00 -19.58
CA TYR A 54 0.93 4.98 -20.85
C TYR A 54 1.60 5.82 -21.95
N HIS A 55 1.98 7.07 -21.62
CA HIS A 55 2.58 7.98 -22.59
C HIS A 55 3.96 7.49 -23.03
N TYR A 56 4.72 6.95 -22.07
CA TYR A 56 6.01 6.32 -22.32
C TYR A 56 5.90 5.08 -23.21
N ALA A 57 4.93 4.19 -22.95
CA ALA A 57 4.67 3.03 -23.81
C ALA A 57 4.25 3.43 -25.23
N TYR A 58 3.46 4.50 -25.35
CA TYR A 58 3.02 5.04 -26.65
C TYR A 58 4.21 5.53 -27.49
N ILE A 59 5.15 6.25 -26.87
CA ILE A 59 6.32 6.80 -27.58
C ILE A 59 7.31 5.69 -27.95
N CYS A 60 7.55 4.70 -27.09
CA CYS A 60 8.58 3.69 -27.33
C CYS A 60 8.12 2.50 -28.19
N ILE A 61 6.89 2.02 -28.00
CA ILE A 61 6.44 0.72 -28.52
C ILE A 61 5.28 0.88 -29.52
N GLY A 62 4.52 1.96 -29.40
CA GLY A 62 3.39 2.28 -30.28
C GLY A 62 2.03 2.02 -29.65
N GLU A 63 0.97 2.27 -30.43
CA GLU A 63 -0.41 2.39 -29.96
C GLU A 63 -0.96 1.10 -29.32
N GLY A 64 -0.67 -0.07 -29.89
CA GLY A 64 -1.22 -1.34 -29.39
C GLY A 64 -0.74 -1.70 -27.98
N ALA A 65 0.57 -1.54 -27.71
CA ALA A 65 1.13 -1.77 -26.38
C ALA A 65 0.68 -0.71 -25.38
N ALA A 66 0.62 0.55 -25.80
CA ALA A 66 0.12 1.64 -24.97
C ALA A 66 -1.34 1.41 -24.55
N TRP A 67 -2.19 0.96 -25.47
CA TRP A 67 -3.59 0.66 -25.19
C TRP A 67 -3.73 -0.41 -24.09
N LEU A 68 -2.96 -1.49 -24.18
CA LEU A 68 -2.96 -2.56 -23.17
C LEU A 68 -2.47 -2.05 -21.81
N VAL A 69 -1.37 -1.27 -21.80
CA VAL A 69 -0.84 -0.64 -20.57
C VAL A 69 -1.86 0.33 -19.96
N GLY A 70 -2.59 1.09 -20.78
CA GLY A 70 -3.64 1.99 -20.32
C GLY A 70 -4.75 1.26 -19.57
N TRP A 71 -5.26 0.16 -20.12
CA TRP A 71 -6.26 -0.68 -19.44
C TRP A 71 -5.72 -1.31 -18.16
N ALA A 72 -4.47 -1.79 -18.18
CA ALA A 72 -3.83 -2.35 -17.01
C ALA A 72 -3.71 -1.32 -15.88
N LEU A 73 -3.30 -0.07 -16.19
CA LEU A 73 -3.20 1.01 -15.21
C LEU A 73 -4.56 1.38 -14.61
N ILE A 74 -5.62 1.46 -15.43
CA ILE A 74 -6.97 1.75 -14.92
C ILE A 74 -7.42 0.68 -13.93
N LEU A 75 -7.20 -0.59 -14.26
CA LEU A 75 -7.53 -1.71 -13.38
C LEU A 75 -6.69 -1.69 -12.11
N GLU A 76 -5.39 -1.46 -12.23
CA GLU A 76 -4.47 -1.39 -11.09
C GLU A 76 -4.88 -0.27 -10.12
N TYR A 77 -5.14 0.95 -10.61
CA TYR A 77 -5.57 2.05 -9.75
C TYR A 77 -6.94 1.81 -9.11
N THR A 78 -7.87 1.17 -9.83
CA THR A 78 -9.20 0.85 -9.31
C THR A 78 -9.13 -0.22 -8.21
N ILE A 79 -8.39 -1.29 -8.44
CA ILE A 79 -8.19 -2.38 -7.48
C ILE A 79 -7.39 -1.87 -6.27
N GLY A 80 -6.33 -1.10 -6.51
CA GLY A 80 -5.51 -0.50 -5.45
C GLY A 80 -6.32 0.46 -4.57
N GLY A 81 -7.09 1.36 -5.19
CA GLY A 81 -7.95 2.32 -4.47
C GLY A 81 -9.02 1.62 -3.64
N SER A 82 -9.68 0.61 -4.20
CA SER A 82 -10.70 -0.17 -3.48
C SER A 82 -10.09 -0.99 -2.33
N ALA A 83 -8.90 -1.57 -2.51
CA ALA A 83 -8.20 -2.29 -1.45
C ALA A 83 -7.83 -1.38 -0.27
N ILE A 84 -7.35 -0.16 -0.54
CA ILE A 84 -7.03 0.83 0.50
C ILE A 84 -8.30 1.26 1.24
N ALA A 85 -9.39 1.56 0.52
CA ALA A 85 -10.66 1.94 1.13
C ALA A 85 -11.20 0.83 2.06
N ARG A 86 -11.11 -0.44 1.64
CA ARG A 86 -11.51 -1.60 2.47
C ARG A 86 -10.58 -1.86 3.65
N GLY A 87 -9.33 -1.44 3.56
CA GLY A 87 -8.35 -1.53 4.64
C GLY A 87 -8.64 -0.57 5.79
N LEU A 88 -9.43 0.50 5.57
CA LEU A 88 -9.74 1.45 6.64
C LEU A 88 -10.71 0.87 7.68
N THR A 89 -11.72 0.13 7.25
CA THR A 89 -12.80 -0.37 8.13
C THR A 89 -12.30 -1.09 9.40
N PRO A 90 -11.36 -2.06 9.33
CA PRO A 90 -10.82 -2.70 10.54
C PRO A 90 -9.99 -1.74 11.42
N ASN A 91 -9.27 -0.79 10.81
CA ASN A 91 -8.51 0.22 11.57
C ASN A 91 -9.47 1.15 12.34
N LEU A 92 -10.56 1.57 11.70
CA LEU A 92 -11.59 2.40 12.32
C LEU A 92 -12.32 1.66 13.46
N ALA A 93 -12.58 0.37 13.29
CA ALA A 93 -13.16 -0.50 14.32
C ALA A 93 -12.27 -0.61 15.56
N LEU A 94 -10.96 -0.67 15.38
CA LEU A 94 -10.00 -0.65 16.48
C LEU A 94 -9.99 0.70 17.22
N PHE A 95 -10.09 1.83 16.50
CA PHE A 95 -10.16 3.16 17.10
C PHE A 95 -11.41 3.38 17.96
N PHE A 96 -12.55 2.81 17.58
CA PHE A 96 -13.81 2.92 18.34
C PHE A 96 -13.96 1.89 19.48
N GLY A 97 -12.95 1.06 19.72
CA GLY A 97 -12.91 0.16 20.88
C GLY A 97 -13.58 -1.20 20.65
N GLY A 98 -13.63 -1.69 19.41
CA GLY A 98 -14.09 -3.04 19.04
C GLY A 98 -15.25 -3.03 18.03
N GLU A 99 -15.41 -4.14 17.30
CA GLU A 99 -16.47 -4.32 16.27
C GLU A 99 -17.89 -4.07 16.81
N GLU A 100 -18.12 -4.25 18.12
CA GLU A 100 -19.43 -4.09 18.76
C GLU A 100 -19.85 -2.64 19.09
N LYS A 101 -18.93 -1.66 19.04
CA LYS A 101 -19.25 -0.23 19.29
C LYS A 101 -19.35 0.62 18.02
N LEU A 102 -19.19 0.01 16.85
CA LEU A 102 -19.44 0.68 15.58
C LEU A 102 -20.96 0.86 15.39
N PRO A 103 -21.45 2.09 15.13
CA PRO A 103 -22.86 2.28 14.79
C PRO A 103 -23.22 1.41 13.59
N SER A 104 -24.35 0.70 13.67
CA SER A 104 -24.81 -0.31 12.70
C SER A 104 -24.85 0.14 11.23
N TYR A 105 -24.86 1.45 10.99
CA TYR A 105 -24.80 2.09 9.67
C TYR A 105 -23.39 2.08 9.02
N LEU A 106 -22.31 1.91 9.79
CA LEU A 106 -20.93 1.82 9.29
C LEU A 106 -20.33 0.40 9.36
N ALA A 107 -21.01 -0.53 10.02
CA ALA A 107 -20.57 -1.91 10.16
C ALA A 107 -20.70 -2.68 8.83
N ARG A 108 -19.76 -3.58 8.54
CA ARG A 108 -19.84 -4.49 7.39
C ARG A 108 -21.12 -5.30 7.46
N HIS A 109 -22.01 -5.10 6.50
CA HIS A 109 -23.17 -5.95 6.32
C HIS A 109 -22.83 -7.02 5.28
N ALA A 110 -22.63 -8.24 5.74
CA ALA A 110 -22.63 -9.41 4.88
C ALA A 110 -24.09 -9.81 4.65
N ILE A 111 -24.57 -9.74 3.40
CA ILE A 111 -25.92 -10.21 3.08
C ILE A 111 -25.85 -11.75 3.01
N PRO A 112 -26.51 -12.49 3.93
CA PRO A 112 -26.49 -13.95 3.90
C PRO A 112 -27.26 -14.41 2.66
N GLY A 113 -26.56 -15.05 1.72
CA GLY A 113 -27.14 -15.61 0.49
C GLY A 113 -26.37 -15.31 -0.80
N ILE A 114 -25.64 -14.19 -0.88
CA ILE A 114 -24.87 -13.82 -2.10
C ILE A 114 -23.35 -13.70 -1.83
N GLY A 115 -22.91 -13.77 -0.56
CA GLY A 115 -21.49 -13.68 -0.21
C GLY A 115 -20.86 -12.29 -0.47
N ILE A 116 -21.68 -11.29 -0.79
CA ILE A 116 -21.25 -9.91 -1.00
C ILE A 116 -21.22 -9.21 0.36
N VAL A 117 -20.03 -8.77 0.75
CA VAL A 117 -19.80 -7.95 1.94
C VAL A 117 -19.86 -6.49 1.53
N ILE A 118 -20.91 -5.78 1.95
CA ILE A 118 -21.06 -4.36 1.69
C ILE A 118 -20.41 -3.58 2.83
N ASP A 119 -19.48 -2.72 2.48
CA ASP A 119 -18.72 -1.89 3.41
C ASP A 119 -19.09 -0.41 3.18
N PRO A 120 -20.12 0.10 3.87
CA PRO A 120 -20.60 1.47 3.67
C PRO A 120 -19.54 2.51 4.06
N CYS A 121 -18.65 2.20 5.01
CA CYS A 121 -17.53 3.06 5.40
C CYS A 121 -16.55 3.26 4.22
N ALA A 122 -16.20 2.18 3.52
CA ALA A 122 -15.35 2.27 2.34
C ALA A 122 -15.98 3.10 1.22
N ALA A 123 -17.30 2.97 1.01
CA ALA A 123 -18.02 3.76 0.01
C ALA A 123 -18.03 5.27 0.33
N VAL A 124 -18.30 5.63 1.59
CA VAL A 124 -18.26 7.04 2.05
C VAL A 124 -16.86 7.63 1.88
N LEU A 125 -15.81 6.86 2.20
CA LEU A 125 -14.45 7.34 2.02
C LEU A 125 -14.09 7.57 0.56
N VAL A 126 -14.44 6.63 -0.33
CA VAL A 126 -14.21 6.81 -1.78
C VAL A 126 -14.91 8.07 -2.27
N LEU A 127 -16.18 8.28 -1.89
CA LEU A 127 -16.92 9.49 -2.25
C LEU A 127 -16.27 10.77 -1.70
N ALA A 128 -15.83 10.76 -0.44
CA ALA A 128 -15.16 11.91 0.17
C ALA A 128 -13.86 12.25 -0.57
N VAL A 129 -13.07 11.24 -0.92
CA VAL A 129 -11.85 11.41 -1.73
C VAL A 129 -12.21 11.95 -3.11
N THR A 130 -13.21 11.39 -3.79
CA THR A 130 -13.67 11.88 -5.10
C THR A 130 -14.10 13.36 -5.04
N VAL A 131 -14.86 13.76 -4.02
CA VAL A 131 -15.27 15.16 -3.83
C VAL A 131 -14.05 16.05 -3.63
N LEU A 132 -13.08 15.63 -2.80
CA LEU A 132 -11.84 16.38 -2.58
C LEU A 132 -11.04 16.56 -3.87
N LEU A 133 -10.95 15.52 -4.72
CA LEU A 133 -10.33 15.62 -6.05
C LEU A 133 -11.09 16.59 -6.97
N CYS A 134 -12.43 16.59 -6.92
CA CYS A 134 -13.25 17.50 -7.71
C CYS A 134 -13.15 18.98 -7.26
N MET A 135 -12.88 19.24 -5.98
CA MET A 135 -12.78 20.61 -5.43
C MET A 135 -11.50 21.36 -5.84
N GLY A 136 -10.47 20.65 -6.33
CA GLY A 136 -9.36 21.28 -7.06
C GLY A 136 -7.96 20.77 -6.74
N ILE A 137 -7.10 20.84 -7.76
CA ILE A 137 -5.74 20.27 -7.76
C ILE A 137 -4.80 20.99 -6.77
N LYS A 138 -5.00 22.29 -6.52
CA LYS A 138 -4.16 23.06 -5.58
C LYS A 138 -4.31 22.56 -4.13
N GLU A 139 -5.53 22.40 -3.66
CA GLU A 139 -5.81 21.86 -2.32
C GLU A 139 -5.42 20.38 -2.23
N SER A 140 -5.65 19.61 -3.30
CA SER A 140 -5.27 18.19 -3.36
C SER A 140 -3.76 17.97 -3.21
N SER A 141 -2.92 18.85 -3.78
CA SER A 141 -1.47 18.73 -3.63
C SER A 141 -1.01 18.98 -2.20
N LEU A 142 -1.61 19.96 -1.50
CA LEU A 142 -1.27 20.25 -0.10
C LEU A 142 -1.68 19.10 0.82
N ALA A 143 -2.90 18.57 0.64
CA ALA A 143 -3.38 17.40 1.38
C ALA A 143 -2.44 16.20 1.17
N GLN A 144 -2.03 15.94 -0.08
CA GLN A 144 -1.10 14.86 -0.39
C GLN A 144 0.26 15.04 0.30
N THR A 145 0.81 16.26 0.31
CA THR A 145 2.08 16.55 0.99
C THR A 145 1.97 16.32 2.49
N ILE A 146 0.90 16.82 3.14
CA ILE A 146 0.67 16.63 4.58
C ILE A 146 0.59 15.14 4.93
N VAL A 147 -0.23 14.38 4.20
CA VAL A 147 -0.39 12.93 4.42
C VAL A 147 0.93 12.19 4.25
N THR A 148 1.73 12.59 3.25
CA THR A 148 3.05 11.98 3.00
C THR A 148 4.03 12.29 4.14
N THR A 149 4.07 13.54 4.61
CA THR A 149 4.92 13.94 5.75
C THR A 149 4.57 13.15 7.01
N ILE A 150 3.29 13.02 7.34
CA ILE A 150 2.84 12.24 8.50
C ILE A 150 3.28 10.77 8.37
N ASN A 151 3.13 10.18 7.18
CA ASN A 151 3.58 8.82 6.92
C ASN A 151 5.09 8.64 7.13
N ILE A 152 5.92 9.58 6.65
CA ILE A 152 7.37 9.53 6.86
C ILE A 152 7.71 9.64 8.34
N CYS A 153 7.05 10.53 9.09
CA CYS A 153 7.22 10.64 10.54
C CYS A 153 6.86 9.34 11.27
N GLY A 154 5.72 8.73 10.92
CA GLY A 154 5.30 7.44 11.49
C GLY A 154 6.30 6.31 11.19
N MET A 155 6.82 6.26 9.96
CA MET A 155 7.83 5.28 9.57
C MET A 155 9.13 5.44 10.37
N LEU A 156 9.63 6.68 10.53
CA LEU A 156 10.81 6.97 11.36
C LEU A 156 10.60 6.58 12.82
N PHE A 157 9.40 6.82 13.36
CA PHE A 157 9.06 6.41 14.72
C PHE A 157 9.11 4.89 14.88
N ILE A 158 8.53 4.13 13.94
CA ILE A 158 8.54 2.67 13.98
C ILE A 158 9.97 2.12 13.86
N ILE A 159 10.80 2.70 12.99
CA ILE A 159 12.21 2.29 12.84
C ILE A 159 12.99 2.52 14.14
N THR A 160 12.84 3.69 14.77
CA THR A 160 13.57 4.01 16.00
C THR A 160 13.07 3.21 17.21
N ALA A 161 11.76 3.11 17.42
CA ALA A 161 11.17 2.32 18.49
C ALA A 161 11.41 0.82 18.31
N GLY A 162 11.23 0.31 17.08
CA GLY A 162 11.49 -1.08 16.73
C GLY A 162 12.97 -1.44 16.86
N GLY A 163 13.87 -0.56 16.41
CA GLY A 163 15.31 -0.72 16.59
C GLY A 163 15.70 -0.75 18.07
N TYR A 164 15.20 0.20 18.88
CA TYR A 164 15.46 0.23 20.33
C TYR A 164 14.99 -1.06 21.02
N LEU A 165 13.81 -1.55 20.67
CA LEU A 165 13.26 -2.78 21.24
C LEU A 165 14.08 -4.01 20.80
N ALA A 166 14.48 -4.09 19.54
CA ALA A 166 15.30 -5.19 18.99
C ALA A 166 16.70 -5.28 19.63
N PHE A 167 17.33 -4.14 19.91
CA PHE A 167 18.61 -4.11 20.64
C PHE A 167 18.46 -4.55 22.10
N LYS A 168 17.30 -4.31 22.73
CA LYS A 168 17.08 -4.63 24.14
C LYS A 168 16.64 -6.08 24.38
N THR A 169 15.85 -6.64 23.47
CA THR A 169 15.37 -8.04 23.56
C THR A 169 16.30 -9.04 22.91
N GLY A 170 17.33 -8.56 22.18
CA GLY A 170 18.30 -9.40 21.49
C GLY A 170 17.62 -10.27 20.45
N TRP A 171 17.30 -9.71 19.28
CA TRP A 171 16.87 -10.39 18.04
C TRP A 171 16.37 -11.85 18.21
N VAL A 172 15.31 -12.07 19.01
CA VAL A 172 14.81 -13.42 19.36
C VAL A 172 14.43 -14.24 18.13
N GLY A 173 14.13 -13.58 17.01
CA GLY A 173 13.90 -14.19 15.71
C GLY A 173 15.10 -14.98 15.14
N TYR A 174 16.33 -14.69 15.57
CA TYR A 174 17.55 -15.38 15.13
C TYR A 174 17.90 -16.62 15.97
N ASP A 175 17.34 -16.75 17.18
CA ASP A 175 17.58 -17.88 18.09
C ASP A 175 16.52 -19.00 17.96
N LEU A 176 15.62 -18.91 16.97
CA LEU A 176 14.66 -20.00 16.74
C LEU A 176 15.40 -21.27 16.28
N PRO A 177 15.09 -22.45 16.86
CA PRO A 177 15.72 -23.73 16.52
C PRO A 177 15.46 -24.17 15.06
N SER A 178 14.58 -23.47 14.33
CA SER A 178 14.27 -23.65 12.91
C SER A 178 15.20 -22.87 11.95
N GLY A 179 16.19 -22.12 12.45
CA GLY A 179 17.16 -21.38 11.63
C GLY A 179 16.58 -20.12 10.94
N TYR A 180 17.39 -19.48 10.09
CA TYR A 180 17.04 -18.23 9.39
C TYR A 180 15.88 -18.39 8.37
N PHE A 181 15.60 -19.62 7.94
CA PHE A 181 14.53 -19.97 7.01
C PHE A 181 13.54 -20.93 7.67
N PRO A 182 12.69 -20.45 8.60
CA PRO A 182 11.72 -21.32 9.30
C PRO A 182 10.68 -21.96 8.37
N PHE A 183 10.46 -21.39 7.18
CA PHE A 183 9.51 -21.87 6.18
C PHE A 183 10.17 -22.36 4.87
N GLY A 184 11.49 -22.59 4.87
CA GLY A 184 12.22 -23.24 3.77
C GLY A 184 12.72 -22.32 2.63
N VAL A 185 13.48 -22.95 1.72
CA VAL A 185 13.82 -22.45 0.36
C VAL A 185 12.77 -22.88 -0.65
#